data_AF-A0A2H6K7Q4-F1
#
_entry.id   AF-A0A2H6K7Q4-F1
#
_cell.length_a   1.000
_cell.length_b   1.000
_cell.length_c   1.000
_cell.angle_alpha   90.00
_cell.angle_beta   90.00
_cell.angle_gamma   90.00
#
_symmetry.space_group_name_H-M   'P 1'
#
loop_
_entity.id
_entity.type
_entity.pdbx_description
1 polymer ?
#
loop_
_entity_poly.entity_id
_entity_poly.type
_entity_poly.pdbx_seq_one_letter_code
_entity_poly.pdbx_strand_id
1 'polypeptide(L)'
;MAIPAHCLRDFIARVGGENRLAVVTSGGTCVPLDRCGVRFMDNFSTGRRGSCIAEELLRQNYHVVFVYREGTCRPFLRDAVGWGDHLALVDGMELSDDGSIRFVPPESKQESVRNAIANYRKVTLKE
;
A
#
# COMPACT_ATOMS: atom_id res chain seq x y z
N MET A 1 0.08 -12.14 2.86
CA MET A 1 0.67 -13.17 1.97
C MET A 1 2.14 -12.82 1.74
N ALA A 2 3.07 -13.72 2.05
CA ALA A 2 4.50 -13.50 1.79
C ALA A 2 4.78 -13.61 0.28
N ILE A 3 5.52 -12.66 -0.29
CA ILE A 3 5.96 -12.73 -1.69
C ILE A 3 6.99 -13.85 -1.80
N PRO A 4 6.79 -14.86 -2.68
CA PRO A 4 7.80 -15.89 -2.90
C PRO A 4 9.15 -15.29 -3.31
N ALA A 5 10.25 -15.88 -2.87
CA ALA A 5 11.60 -15.38 -3.16
C ALA A 5 11.90 -15.28 -4.67
N HIS A 6 11.25 -16.10 -5.51
CA HIS A 6 11.42 -16.03 -6.97
C HIS A 6 10.82 -14.75 -7.56
N CYS A 7 9.66 -14.28 -7.10
CA CYS A 7 9.05 -13.04 -7.61
C CYS A 7 9.95 -11.82 -7.40
N LEU A 8 10.71 -11.78 -6.30
CA LEU A 8 11.68 -10.71 -6.06
C LEU A 8 12.83 -10.77 -7.06
N ARG A 9 13.36 -11.97 -7.36
CA ARG A 9 14.39 -12.15 -8.39
C ARG A 9 13.88 -11.73 -9.75
N ASP A 10 12.65 -12.09 -10.10
CA ASP A 10 12.04 -11.75 -11.39
C ASP A 10 11.79 -10.25 -11.51
N PHE A 11 11.35 -9.61 -10.42
CA PHE A 11 11.23 -8.15 -10.36
C PHE A 11 12.60 -7.50 -10.60
N ILE A 12 13.63 -7.89 -9.86
CA ILE A 12 14.99 -7.34 -10.00
C ILE A 12 15.54 -7.59 -11.41
N ALA A 13 15.35 -8.77 -11.99
CA ALA A 13 15.78 -9.06 -13.36
C ALA A 13 15.05 -8.20 -14.40
N ARG A 14 13.77 -7.90 -14.18
CA ARG A 14 12.97 -7.05 -15.07
C ARG A 14 13.33 -5.57 -14.96
N VAL A 15 13.68 -5.11 -13.77
CA VAL A 15 14.02 -3.70 -13.50
C VAL A 15 15.52 -3.42 -13.50
N GLY A 16 16.35 -4.44 -13.66
CA GLY A 16 17.81 -4.40 -13.67
C GLY A 16 18.33 -3.68 -14.91
N GLY A 17 18.29 -2.35 -14.87
CA GLY A 17 18.76 -1.43 -15.90
C GLY A 17 19.27 -0.12 -15.27
N GLU A 18 19.08 1.01 -15.95
CA GLU A 18 19.64 2.33 -15.56
C GLU A 18 19.04 2.96 -14.30
N ASN A 19 17.84 2.53 -13.91
CA ASN A 19 17.11 3.13 -12.79
C ASN A 19 17.54 2.53 -11.45
N ARG A 20 17.54 3.36 -10.41
CA ARG A 20 17.97 2.98 -9.07
C ARG A 20 16.92 2.11 -8.38
N LEU A 21 17.36 1.12 -7.60
CA LEU A 21 16.51 0.26 -6.78
C LEU A 21 16.58 0.69 -5.31
N ALA A 22 15.43 0.79 -4.65
CA ALA A 22 15.34 1.03 -3.22
C ALA A 22 14.48 -0.05 -2.55
N VAL A 23 14.91 -0.49 -1.36
CA VAL A 23 14.10 -1.34 -0.49
C VAL A 23 13.60 -0.49 0.66
N VAL A 24 12.29 -0.43 0.83
CA VAL A 24 11.65 0.31 1.91
C VAL A 24 10.93 -0.69 2.81
N THR A 25 11.34 -0.77 4.07
CA THR A 25 10.64 -1.54 5.11
C THR A 25 9.69 -0.63 5.88
N SER A 26 8.45 -1.05 6.11
CA SER A 26 7.43 -0.22 6.73
C SER A 26 6.49 -0.96 7.69
N GLY A 27 5.98 -0.24 8.68
CA GLY A 27 5.14 -0.81 9.73
C GLY A 27 5.96 -1.42 10.87
N GLY A 28 5.24 -1.98 11.84
CA GLY A 28 5.82 -2.60 13.03
C GLY A 28 6.27 -4.03 12.82
N THR A 29 7.10 -4.53 13.72
CA THR A 29 7.35 -5.96 13.89
C THR A 29 6.66 -6.43 15.16
N CYS A 30 6.17 -7.66 15.17
CA CYS A 30 5.66 -8.29 16.38
C CYS A 30 6.41 -9.59 16.67
N VAL A 31 6.51 -9.92 17.96
CA VAL A 31 7.04 -11.21 18.42
C VAL A 31 5.98 -11.87 19.32
N PRO A 32 5.62 -13.14 19.07
CA PRO A 32 4.66 -13.85 19.91
C PRO A 32 5.26 -14.14 21.30
N LEU A 33 4.44 -14.03 22.33
CA LEU A 33 4.81 -14.34 23.72
C LEU A 33 4.46 -15.78 24.12
N ASP A 34 3.66 -16.46 23.31
CA ASP A 34 3.26 -17.85 23.51
C ASP A 34 3.26 -18.62 22.18
N ARG A 35 3.33 -19.96 22.25
CA ARG A 35 3.42 -20.83 21.06
C ARG A 35 2.19 -20.75 20.16
N CYS A 36 1.04 -20.40 20.72
CA CYS A 36 -0.21 -20.30 19.97
C CYS A 36 -0.34 -18.95 19.24
N GLY A 37 0.52 -17.98 19.53
CA GLY A 37 0.48 -16.66 18.90
C GLY A 37 -0.80 -15.90 19.24
N VAL A 38 -1.24 -15.95 20.51
CA VAL A 38 -2.41 -15.17 20.95
C VAL A 38 -1.98 -13.79 21.46
N ARG A 39 -0.85 -13.72 22.17
CA ARG A 39 -0.30 -12.47 22.72
C ARG A 39 1.01 -12.12 22.03
N PHE A 40 1.20 -10.83 21.76
CA PHE A 40 2.36 -10.33 21.06
C PHE A 40 2.93 -9.10 21.76
N MET A 41 4.27 -8.97 21.72
CA MET A 41 4.93 -7.68 21.88
C MET A 41 5.06 -7.03 20.50
N ASP A 42 4.70 -5.76 20.40
CA ASP A 42 4.54 -5.06 19.14
C ASP A 42 5.33 -3.74 19.12
N ASN A 43 6.13 -3.52 18.08
CA ASN A 43 6.71 -2.22 17.77
C ASN A 43 5.70 -1.36 17.01
N PHE A 44 5.07 -0.40 17.68
CA PHE A 44 4.06 0.45 17.04
C PHE A 44 4.63 1.25 15.86
N SER A 45 4.00 1.09 14.70
CA SER A 45 4.25 1.90 13.51
C SER A 45 3.07 1.79 12.55
N THR A 46 2.48 2.94 12.21
CA THR A 46 1.36 3.03 11.25
C THR A 46 1.80 2.77 9.80
N GLY A 47 3.10 2.70 9.52
CA GLY A 47 3.64 2.59 8.16
C GLY A 47 3.59 3.89 7.34
N ARG A 48 3.00 4.98 7.87
CA ARG A 48 2.77 6.22 7.11
C ARG A 48 4.05 6.83 6.52
N ARG A 49 5.15 6.81 7.28
CA ARG A 49 6.46 7.34 6.83
C ARG A 49 7.04 6.51 5.69
N GLY A 50 7.09 5.19 5.83
CA GLY A 50 7.62 4.32 4.77
C GLY A 50 6.77 4.42 3.50
N SER A 51 5.45 4.49 3.63
CA SER A 51 4.55 4.74 2.51
C SER A 51 4.88 6.03 1.77
N CYS A 52 5.09 7.14 2.50
CA CYS A 52 5.46 8.43 1.92
C CYS A 52 6.84 8.38 1.23
N ILE A 53 7.83 7.76 1.87
CA ILE A 53 9.18 7.59 1.31
C ILE A 53 9.13 6.79 0.01
N ALA A 54 8.32 5.72 -0.04
CA ALA A 54 8.15 4.93 -1.26
C ALA A 54 7.50 5.75 -2.39
N GLU A 55 6.48 6.57 -2.10
CA GLU A 55 5.87 7.48 -3.09
C GLU A 55 6.90 8.49 -3.64
N GLU A 56 7.75 9.04 -2.78
CA GLU A 56 8.81 9.97 -3.18
C GLU A 56 9.87 9.31 -4.05
N LEU A 57 10.33 8.11 -3.68
CA LEU A 57 11.30 7.35 -4.46
C LEU A 57 10.75 7.01 -5.85
N LEU A 58 9.48 6.62 -5.95
CA LEU A 58 8.83 6.39 -7.25
C LEU A 58 8.79 7.67 -8.10
N ARG A 59 8.54 8.85 -7.50
CA ARG A 59 8.60 10.14 -8.20
C ARG A 59 10.02 10.50 -8.68
N GLN A 60 11.05 10.04 -7.97
CA GLN A 60 12.45 10.17 -8.37
C GLN A 60 12.94 9.05 -9.29
N ASN A 61 12.01 8.31 -9.92
CA ASN A 61 12.29 7.25 -10.89
C ASN A 61 13.08 6.06 -10.31
N TYR A 62 12.91 5.77 -9.02
CA TYR A 62 13.39 4.52 -8.42
C TYR A 62 12.40 3.38 -8.68
N HIS A 63 12.94 2.17 -8.79
CA HIS A 63 12.20 0.96 -8.52
C HIS A 63 12.15 0.71 -7.01
N VAL A 64 10.96 0.45 -6.45
CA VAL A 64 10.80 0.29 -5.00
C VAL A 64 10.28 -1.10 -4.66
N VAL A 65 11.02 -1.82 -3.82
CA VAL A 65 10.53 -3.02 -3.13
C VAL A 65 10.00 -2.57 -1.77
N PHE A 66 8.69 -2.60 -1.60
CA PHE A 66 8.02 -2.16 -0.39
C PHE A 66 7.65 -3.37 0.49
N VAL A 67 8.46 -3.63 1.52
CA VAL A 67 8.20 -4.68 2.52
C VAL A 67 7.45 -4.05 3.67
N TYR A 68 6.24 -4.53 3.97
CA TYR A 68 5.39 -3.86 4.95
C TYR A 68 4.61 -4.82 5.84
N ARG A 69 4.22 -4.34 7.03
CA ARG A 69 3.31 -5.05 7.92
C ARG A 69 1.87 -4.95 7.41
N GLU A 70 1.18 -6.08 7.35
CA GLU A 70 -0.25 -6.13 7.01
C GLU A 70 -1.09 -5.26 7.96
N GLY A 71 -2.08 -4.55 7.41
CA GLY A 71 -2.89 -3.58 8.15
C GLY A 71 -2.27 -2.18 8.33
N THR A 72 -1.03 -1.94 7.88
CA THR A 72 -0.40 -0.61 7.90
C THR A 72 -0.57 0.16 6.59
N CYS A 73 -0.27 1.46 6.60
CA CYS A 73 -0.35 2.32 5.41
C CYS A 73 0.46 1.76 4.23
N ARG A 74 -0.12 1.84 3.03
CA ARG A 74 0.52 1.46 1.77
C ARG A 74 0.63 2.68 0.86
N PRO A 75 1.67 2.75 -0.01
CA PRO A 75 1.84 3.82 -0.98
C PRO A 75 0.56 4.08 -1.75
N PHE A 76 0.22 5.35 -1.94
CA PHE A 76 -0.98 5.85 -2.62
C PHE A 76 -2.30 5.60 -1.88
N LEU A 77 -2.40 4.59 -1.01
CA LEU A 77 -3.62 4.30 -0.25
C LEU A 77 -3.73 5.07 1.08
N ARG A 78 -2.60 5.56 1.62
CA ARG A 78 -2.56 6.24 2.94
C ARG A 78 -3.58 7.35 3.12
N ASP A 79 -3.82 8.13 2.06
CA ASP A 79 -4.74 9.27 2.05
C ASP A 79 -5.96 9.01 1.16
N ALA A 80 -5.93 7.93 0.38
CA ALA A 80 -6.93 7.60 -0.64
C ALA A 80 -7.99 6.59 -0.19
N VAL A 81 -7.85 5.95 0.98
CA VAL A 81 -8.87 5.04 1.56
C VAL A 81 -8.87 5.03 3.10
N GLY A 82 -8.11 5.94 3.74
CA GLY A 82 -7.90 5.97 5.19
C GLY A 82 -8.54 7.16 5.91
N TRP A 83 -9.64 7.71 5.37
CA TRP A 83 -10.27 8.93 5.89
C TRP A 83 -11.44 8.71 6.85
N GLY A 84 -11.81 7.47 7.09
CA GLY A 84 -12.87 7.10 8.01
C GLY A 84 -12.47 5.86 8.79
N ASP A 85 -13.47 5.25 9.42
CA ASP A 85 -13.32 3.95 10.04
C ASP A 85 -13.30 2.83 8.98
N HIS A 86 -13.59 1.60 9.39
CA HIS A 86 -13.63 0.44 8.51
C HIS A 86 -14.68 0.53 7.38
N LEU A 87 -15.61 1.50 7.43
CA LEU A 87 -16.68 1.70 6.46
C LEU A 87 -16.37 2.77 5.40
N ALA A 88 -15.21 3.43 5.46
CA ALA A 88 -14.84 4.51 4.56
C ALA A 88 -14.98 4.21 3.05
N LEU A 89 -14.86 2.94 2.65
CA LEU A 89 -15.13 2.49 1.29
C LEU A 89 -16.63 2.55 0.95
N VAL A 90 -17.47 2.04 1.85
CA VAL A 90 -18.93 1.97 1.69
C VAL A 90 -19.53 3.38 1.77
N ASP A 91 -19.01 4.23 2.66
CA ASP A 91 -19.42 5.64 2.77
C ASP A 91 -19.14 6.43 1.49
N GLY A 92 -18.16 5.99 0.70
CA GLY A 92 -17.83 6.57 -0.59
C GLY A 92 -18.51 5.87 -1.77
N MET A 93 -19.49 4.98 -1.56
CA MET A 93 -20.20 4.29 -2.64
C MET A 93 -21.64 4.78 -2.80
N GLU A 94 -22.04 5.02 -4.03
CA GLU A 94 -23.41 5.35 -4.41
C GLU A 94 -23.98 4.25 -5.33
N LEU A 95 -25.16 3.73 -4.98
CA LEU A 95 -25.94 2.83 -5.83
C LEU A 95 -26.93 3.66 -6.65
N SER A 96 -26.84 3.57 -7.97
CA SER A 96 -27.76 4.24 -8.90
C SER A 96 -28.99 3.37 -9.16
N ASP A 97 -30.08 3.97 -9.60
CA ASP A 97 -31.36 3.27 -9.84
C ASP A 97 -31.27 2.16 -10.92
N ASP A 98 -30.29 2.26 -11.82
CA ASP A 98 -29.98 1.26 -12.84
C ASP A 98 -29.15 0.06 -12.31
N GLY A 99 -28.83 0.06 -11.02
CA GLY A 99 -28.00 -0.95 -10.36
C GLY A 99 -26.50 -0.71 -10.47
N SER A 100 -26.06 0.39 -11.09
CA SER A 100 -24.62 0.73 -11.17
C SER A 100 -24.08 1.29 -9.85
N ILE A 101 -22.84 0.94 -9.52
CA ILE A 101 -22.13 1.41 -8.32
C ILE A 101 -21.07 2.42 -8.73
N ARG A 102 -21.10 3.60 -8.10
CA ARG A 102 -20.10 4.66 -8.29
C ARG A 102 -19.34 4.91 -7.01
N PHE A 103 -18.04 5.13 -7.12
CA PHE A 103 -17.22 5.58 -5.99
C PHE A 103 -17.14 7.10 -6.00
N VAL A 104 -17.78 7.73 -5.03
CA VAL A 104 -17.85 9.18 -4.79
C VAL A 104 -17.29 9.46 -3.39
N PRO A 105 -15.96 9.61 -3.24
CA PRO A 105 -15.36 9.91 -1.94
C PRO A 105 -15.72 11.33 -1.48
N PRO A 106 -15.67 11.62 -0.16
CA PRO A 106 -15.92 12.95 0.38
C PRO A 106 -15.07 14.03 -0.31
N GLU A 107 -15.62 15.23 -0.47
CA GLU A 107 -14.95 16.34 -1.18
C GLU A 107 -13.53 16.60 -0.65
N SER A 108 -13.36 16.56 0.67
CA SER A 108 -12.07 16.72 1.36
C SER A 108 -11.01 15.67 1.00
N LYS A 109 -11.40 14.59 0.31
CA LYS A 109 -10.54 13.46 -0.06
C LYS A 109 -10.43 13.24 -1.55
N GLN A 110 -11.28 13.86 -2.36
CA GLN A 110 -11.25 13.71 -3.81
C GLN A 110 -9.86 14.00 -4.39
N GLU A 111 -9.16 15.03 -3.89
CA GLU A 111 -7.82 15.36 -4.39
C GLU A 111 -6.77 14.29 -4.04
N SER A 112 -6.82 13.72 -2.83
CA SER A 112 -5.93 12.61 -2.46
C SER A 112 -6.20 11.36 -3.31
N VAL A 113 -7.46 11.08 -3.62
CA VAL A 113 -7.87 9.97 -4.50
C VAL A 113 -7.40 10.20 -5.92
N ARG A 114 -7.61 11.39 -6.48
CA ARG A 114 -7.12 11.75 -7.83
C ARG A 114 -5.61 11.57 -7.93
N ASN A 115 -4.87 12.08 -6.94
CA ASN A 115 -3.42 11.93 -6.90
C ASN A 115 -3.00 10.46 -6.81
N ALA A 116 -3.68 9.65 -6.00
CA ALA A 116 -3.40 8.23 -5.91
C ALA A 116 -3.63 7.51 -7.24
N ILE A 117 -4.77 7.75 -7.90
CA ILE A 117 -5.11 7.15 -9.20
C ILE A 117 -4.11 7.58 -10.28
N ALA A 118 -3.73 8.86 -10.32
CA ALA A 118 -2.81 9.39 -11.32
C ALA A 118 -1.39 8.81 -11.22
N ASN A 119 -0.95 8.49 -9.99
CA ASN A 119 0.42 8.03 -9.74
C ASN A 119 0.53 6.51 -9.55
N TYR A 120 -0.56 5.82 -9.22
CA TYR A 120 -0.55 4.38 -9.05
C TYR A 120 -0.52 3.66 -10.40
N ARG A 121 0.48 2.79 -10.58
CA ARG A 121 0.57 1.89 -11.74
C ARG A 121 0.74 0.46 -11.24
N LYS A 122 -0.27 -0.38 -11.49
CA LYS A 122 -0.17 -1.82 -11.19
C LYS A 122 0.76 -2.50 -12.19
N VAL A 123 1.78 -3.18 -11.70
CA VAL A 123 2.61 -4.09 -12.48
C VAL A 123 2.35 -5.51 -11.97
N THR A 124 1.83 -6.38 -12.84
CA THR A 124 1.68 -7.80 -12.52
C THR A 124 2.98 -8.51 -12.85
N LEU A 125 3.57 -9.18 -11.86
CA LEU A 125 4.64 -10.16 -12.08
C LEU A 125 3.98 -11.46 -12.57
N LYS A 126 4.59 -12.16 -13.53
CA LYS A 126 4.11 -13.47 -13.95
C LYS A 126 4.22 -14.41 -12.74
N GLU A 127 3.15 -15.17 -12.49
CA GLU A 127 3.12 -16.23 -11.47
C GLU A 127 4.13 -17.34 -11.78
#